data_AF-A0AAE1LD21-F1
#
_entry.id   AF-A0AAE1LD21-F1
#
_cell.length_a   1.000
_cell.length_b   1.000
_cell.length_c   1.000
_cell.angle_alpha   90.00
_cell.angle_beta   90.00
_cell.angle_gamma   90.00
#
_symmetry.space_group_name_H-M   'P 1'
#
loop_
_entity.id
_entity.type
_entity.pdbx_description
1 polymer ?
#
loop_
_entity_poly.entity_id
_entity_poly.type
_entity_poly.pdbx_seq_one_letter_code
_entity_poly.pdbx_strand_id
1 'polypeptide(L)'
;MKCHILTAALLLLCAAGSTRGGKLPPNIKRCARTDPNVNECLRLAVQDALPKLRDGLPKLGLHRLDPLVIDELRISQGTGPINMDLTFTNMTTTKILDDVKVSKVRFDYDNLVLEATTITPVVLAKSKYSVGGRVLLLPIRGSGDSVVNLFDVTTDLVIKGKRITKADGKDYLDIQSVIAKLTPKRMEMKMENLFNGDKQLGETMNRVMNDNWQQVYAEVGPSFAQAYQELFKRPARALFLHVPIDDIYPQKL
;
A
#
# COMPACT_ATOMS: atom_id res chain seq x y z
N MET A 1 -36.93 0.65 -49.91
CA MET A 1 -37.58 -0.67 -50.05
C MET A 1 -37.45 -1.42 -48.73
N LYS A 2 -38.61 -1.68 -48.10
CA LYS A 2 -39.01 -2.81 -47.21
C LYS A 2 -37.91 -3.47 -46.37
N CYS A 3 -37.90 -3.32 -45.03
CA CYS A 3 -38.83 -3.95 -44.06
C CYS A 3 -38.70 -5.48 -44.04
N HIS A 4 -38.09 -5.99 -42.96
CA HIS A 4 -38.16 -7.32 -42.31
C HIS A 4 -37.01 -7.25 -41.28
N ILE A 5 -37.18 -7.09 -39.96
CA ILE A 5 -37.96 -7.90 -39.03
C ILE A 5 -38.16 -7.09 -37.72
N LEU A 6 -39.40 -6.72 -37.45
CA LEU A 6 -39.94 -6.53 -36.11
C LEU A 6 -40.11 -7.93 -35.49
N THR A 7 -39.14 -8.44 -34.73
CA THR A 7 -39.33 -9.46 -33.68
C THR A 7 -38.09 -9.54 -32.78
N ALA A 8 -37.78 -8.45 -32.09
CA ALA A 8 -36.96 -8.51 -30.86
C ALA A 8 -37.35 -7.42 -29.84
N ALA A 9 -38.55 -6.84 -29.98
CA ALA A 9 -39.10 -5.85 -29.06
C ALA A 9 -39.69 -6.47 -27.77
N LEU A 10 -39.26 -7.68 -27.37
CA LEU A 10 -39.79 -8.36 -26.17
C LEU A 10 -38.74 -9.12 -25.34
N LEU A 11 -37.46 -8.75 -25.43
CA LEU A 11 -36.40 -9.21 -24.51
C LEU A 11 -35.50 -8.08 -23.98
N LEU A 12 -35.80 -6.83 -24.32
CA LEU A 12 -35.06 -5.64 -23.87
C LEU A 12 -35.60 -5.04 -22.55
N LEU A 13 -36.55 -5.69 -21.87
CA LEU A 13 -37.08 -5.25 -20.56
C LEU A 13 -36.47 -5.96 -19.33
N CYS A 14 -35.51 -6.86 -19.49
CA CYS A 14 -34.73 -7.41 -18.37
C CYS A 14 -33.21 -7.29 -18.58
N ALA A 15 -32.78 -6.27 -19.34
CA ALA A 15 -31.39 -5.81 -19.33
C ALA A 15 -31.17 -4.68 -18.31
N ALA A 16 -31.99 -4.62 -17.25
CA ALA A 16 -31.48 -4.28 -15.92
C ALA A 16 -30.57 -5.43 -15.47
N GLY A 17 -29.47 -5.61 -16.22
CA GLY A 17 -28.34 -6.40 -15.81
C GLY A 17 -27.88 -5.77 -14.52
N SER A 18 -28.40 -6.32 -13.42
CA SER A 18 -27.91 -6.09 -12.09
C SER A 18 -26.41 -6.32 -12.21
N THR A 19 -25.64 -5.24 -12.27
CA THR A 19 -24.28 -5.29 -11.77
C THR A 19 -24.48 -5.50 -10.27
N ARG A 20 -24.77 -6.76 -9.90
CA ARG A 20 -24.79 -7.14 -8.50
C ARG A 20 -23.41 -6.76 -8.01
N GLY A 21 -23.33 -5.73 -7.17
CA GLY A 21 -22.10 -5.40 -6.47
C GLY A 21 -21.46 -6.70 -5.99
N GLY A 22 -20.14 -6.80 -6.17
CA GLY A 22 -19.40 -7.96 -5.75
C GLY A 22 -19.66 -8.22 -4.27
N LYS A 23 -19.76 -9.49 -3.89
CA LYS A 23 -19.82 -9.87 -2.47
C LYS A 23 -18.40 -10.00 -1.94
N LEU A 24 -18.18 -9.55 -0.71
CA LEU A 24 -16.98 -9.93 0.02
C LEU A 24 -16.86 -11.46 0.08
N PRO A 25 -15.67 -12.02 -0.14
CA PRO A 25 -15.42 -13.44 0.08
C PRO A 25 -15.90 -13.88 1.47
N PRO A 26 -16.58 -15.04 1.59
CA PRO A 26 -17.20 -15.47 2.86
C PRO A 26 -16.17 -15.75 3.97
N ASN A 27 -14.90 -15.92 3.61
CA ASN A 27 -13.79 -16.12 4.52
C ASN A 27 -13.22 -14.80 5.11
N ILE A 28 -13.78 -13.64 4.75
CA ILE A 28 -13.44 -12.35 5.38
C ILE A 28 -14.46 -12.05 6.47
N LYS A 29 -13.98 -11.90 7.70
CA LYS A 29 -14.81 -11.56 8.85
C LYS A 29 -15.44 -10.18 8.65
N ARG A 30 -16.74 -10.07 8.95
CA ARG A 30 -17.50 -8.81 8.90
C ARG A 30 -17.81 -8.33 10.31
N CYS A 31 -18.01 -7.02 10.46
CA CYS A 31 -18.30 -6.38 11.74
C CYS A 31 -19.55 -5.51 11.60
N ALA A 32 -20.50 -5.67 12.52
CA ALA A 32 -21.70 -4.84 12.56
C ALA A 32 -21.36 -3.45 13.11
N ARG A 33 -21.80 -2.39 12.42
CA ARG A 33 -21.55 -1.01 12.85
C ARG A 33 -22.23 -0.64 14.17
N THR A 34 -23.24 -1.39 14.59
CA THR A 34 -23.93 -1.21 15.87
C THR A 34 -23.33 -2.03 17.01
N ASP A 35 -22.26 -2.80 16.77
CA ASP A 35 -21.58 -3.54 17.83
C ASP A 35 -20.87 -2.56 18.78
N PRO A 36 -21.12 -2.59 20.10
CA PRO A 36 -20.41 -1.71 21.05
C PRO A 36 -18.89 -1.92 21.04
N ASN A 37 -18.41 -3.08 20.58
CA ASN A 37 -16.99 -3.43 20.43
C ASN A 37 -16.54 -3.45 18.97
N VAL A 38 -17.20 -2.70 18.08
CA VAL A 38 -16.95 -2.75 16.63
C VAL A 38 -15.49 -2.52 16.25
N ASN A 39 -14.77 -1.63 16.94
CA ASN A 39 -13.35 -1.37 16.68
C ASN A 39 -12.49 -2.62 16.93
N GLU A 40 -12.78 -3.39 17.98
CA GLU A 40 -12.06 -4.64 18.26
C GLU A 40 -12.42 -5.72 17.24
N CYS A 41 -13.70 -5.80 16.83
CA CYS A 41 -14.09 -6.66 15.72
C CYS A 41 -13.30 -6.32 14.45
N LEU A 42 -13.24 -5.04 14.07
CA LEU A 42 -12.52 -4.57 12.88
C LEU A 42 -11.03 -4.89 12.98
N ARG A 43 -10.41 -4.69 14.15
CA ARG A 43 -9.01 -5.03 14.40
C ARG A 43 -8.75 -6.52 14.12
N LEU A 44 -9.59 -7.40 14.67
CA LEU A 44 -9.51 -8.84 14.44
C LEU A 44 -9.80 -9.24 12.98
N ALA A 45 -10.76 -8.58 12.32
CA ALA A 45 -11.09 -8.84 10.93
C ALA A 45 -9.94 -8.46 9.98
N VAL A 46 -9.31 -7.31 10.20
CA VAL A 46 -8.12 -6.90 9.43
C VAL A 46 -6.94 -7.83 9.72
N GLN A 47 -6.72 -8.21 10.99
CA GLN A 47 -5.66 -9.14 11.39
C GLN A 47 -5.77 -10.50 10.66
N ASP A 48 -6.98 -11.01 10.51
CA ASP A 48 -7.29 -12.26 9.82
C ASP A 48 -7.26 -12.10 8.28
N ALA A 49 -7.56 -10.92 7.75
CA ALA A 49 -7.56 -10.65 6.32
C ALA A 49 -6.15 -10.49 5.74
N LEU A 50 -5.21 -9.88 6.46
CA LEU A 50 -3.87 -9.54 5.93
C LEU A 50 -3.13 -10.74 5.31
N PRO A 51 -3.02 -11.92 5.96
CA PRO A 51 -2.34 -13.06 5.36
C PRO A 51 -3.01 -13.57 4.08
N LYS A 52 -4.35 -13.42 3.98
CA LYS A 52 -5.15 -13.87 2.83
C LYS A 52 -4.98 -12.97 1.61
N LEU A 53 -4.44 -11.76 1.80
CA LEU A 53 -4.16 -10.79 0.75
C LEU A 53 -2.72 -10.91 0.20
N ARG A 54 -1.91 -11.83 0.72
CA ARG A 54 -0.51 -12.07 0.31
C ARG A 54 -0.36 -12.24 -1.20
N ASP A 55 -1.15 -13.12 -1.78
CA ASP A 55 -1.12 -13.42 -3.23
C ASP A 55 -1.90 -12.39 -4.07
N GLY A 56 -2.47 -11.36 -3.42
CA GLY A 56 -3.35 -10.39 -4.04
C GLY A 56 -4.77 -10.91 -4.27
N LEU A 57 -5.57 -10.10 -4.93
CA LEU A 57 -6.91 -10.42 -5.41
C LEU A 57 -7.01 -10.00 -6.89
N PRO A 58 -6.50 -10.82 -7.85
CA PRO A 58 -6.40 -10.42 -9.25
C PRO A 58 -7.74 -10.02 -9.88
N LYS A 59 -8.85 -10.66 -9.45
CA LYS A 59 -10.20 -10.30 -9.89
C LYS A 59 -10.60 -8.86 -9.54
N LEU A 60 -9.92 -8.25 -8.59
CA LEU A 60 -10.16 -6.89 -8.09
C LEU A 60 -8.98 -5.95 -8.42
N GLY A 61 -8.05 -6.39 -9.30
CA GLY A 61 -6.88 -5.62 -9.70
C GLY A 61 -5.79 -5.50 -8.62
N LEU A 62 -5.88 -6.29 -7.54
CA LEU A 62 -4.85 -6.34 -6.51
C LEU A 62 -3.83 -7.41 -6.88
N HIS A 63 -2.64 -6.99 -7.25
CA HIS A 63 -1.51 -7.90 -7.52
C HIS A 63 -0.95 -8.49 -6.23
N ARG A 64 -0.01 -9.44 -6.38
CA ARG A 64 0.72 -10.02 -5.26
C ARG A 64 1.36 -8.91 -4.41
N LEU A 65 1.20 -9.02 -3.09
CA LEU A 65 1.68 -8.04 -2.13
C LEU A 65 2.93 -8.50 -1.39
N ASP A 66 3.21 -9.80 -1.36
CA ASP A 66 4.41 -10.34 -0.75
C ASP A 66 4.86 -11.63 -1.51
N PRO A 67 5.98 -11.59 -2.25
CA PRO A 67 6.79 -10.42 -2.58
C PRO A 67 6.02 -9.35 -3.38
N LEU A 68 6.28 -8.08 -3.05
CA LEU A 68 5.91 -6.94 -3.87
C LEU A 68 7.08 -6.59 -4.80
N VAL A 69 6.81 -6.50 -6.10
CA VAL A 69 7.80 -6.16 -7.11
C VAL A 69 7.48 -4.79 -7.72
N ILE A 70 8.49 -3.92 -7.79
CA ILE A 70 8.42 -2.60 -8.40
C ILE A 70 9.55 -2.50 -9.42
N ASP A 71 9.20 -2.29 -10.69
CA ASP A 71 10.16 -2.26 -11.79
C ASP A 71 11.13 -1.09 -11.67
N GLU A 72 10.62 0.09 -11.31
CA GLU A 72 11.41 1.30 -11.16
C GLU A 72 10.78 2.23 -10.12
N LEU A 73 11.64 2.78 -9.26
CA LEU A 73 11.29 3.82 -8.30
C LEU A 73 12.36 4.92 -8.38
N ARG A 74 11.94 6.14 -8.76
CA ARG A 74 12.80 7.32 -8.75
C ARG A 74 12.44 8.22 -7.58
N ILE A 75 13.45 8.61 -6.83
CA ILE A 75 13.35 9.57 -5.72
C ILE A 75 14.37 10.67 -6.01
N SER A 76 13.88 11.84 -6.35
CA SER A 76 14.68 13.06 -6.42
C SER A 76 14.23 13.95 -5.26
N GLN A 77 15.08 14.08 -4.25
CA GLN A 77 14.85 15.04 -3.17
C GLN A 77 15.87 16.16 -3.25
N GLY A 78 15.35 17.37 -3.38
CA GLY A 78 16.14 18.57 -3.55
C GLY A 78 15.65 19.70 -2.66
N THR A 79 15.98 19.64 -1.36
CA THR A 79 16.31 20.78 -0.48
C THR A 79 16.67 20.24 0.91
N GLY A 80 17.91 20.41 1.38
CA GLY A 80 18.33 19.94 2.71
C GLY A 80 19.81 19.55 2.81
N PRO A 81 20.27 19.04 3.97
CA PRO A 81 21.62 18.49 4.14
C PRO A 81 21.80 17.16 3.37
N ILE A 82 20.73 16.51 2.94
CA ILE A 82 20.76 15.37 2.04
C ILE A 82 20.13 15.84 0.72
N ASN A 83 20.82 15.62 -0.39
CA ASN A 83 20.30 15.91 -1.72
C ASN A 83 20.79 14.76 -2.60
N MET A 84 19.87 13.92 -3.03
CA MET A 84 20.16 12.68 -3.73
C MET A 84 19.18 12.47 -4.88
N ASP A 85 19.74 12.10 -6.02
CA ASP A 85 19.03 11.44 -7.09
C ASP A 85 19.22 9.94 -6.91
N LEU A 86 18.15 9.27 -6.50
CA LEU A 86 18.09 7.84 -6.24
C LEU A 86 17.16 7.20 -7.26
N THR A 87 17.67 6.17 -7.94
CA THR A 87 16.85 5.30 -8.78
C THR A 87 17.04 3.87 -8.32
N PHE A 88 15.94 3.19 -8.00
CA PHE A 88 15.90 1.76 -7.75
C PHE A 88 15.22 1.07 -8.92
N THR A 89 15.77 -0.06 -9.35
CA THR A 89 15.16 -0.92 -10.38
C THR A 89 15.09 -2.36 -9.92
N ASN A 90 14.11 -3.11 -10.44
CA ASN A 90 13.84 -4.50 -10.06
C ASN A 90 13.75 -4.68 -8.54
N MET A 91 13.06 -3.75 -7.88
CA MET A 91 12.94 -3.76 -6.43
C MET A 91 11.96 -4.85 -6.01
N THR A 92 12.42 -5.78 -5.18
CA THR A 92 11.62 -6.83 -4.58
C THR A 92 11.57 -6.60 -3.07
N THR A 93 10.37 -6.36 -2.55
CA THR A 93 10.11 -6.20 -1.12
C THR A 93 9.39 -7.44 -0.59
N THR A 94 9.88 -8.05 0.48
CA THR A 94 9.30 -9.24 1.12
C THR A 94 9.03 -9.01 2.60
N LYS A 95 8.25 -9.93 3.19
CA LYS A 95 7.86 -9.97 4.60
C LYS A 95 6.95 -8.82 5.04
N ILE A 96 6.40 -8.07 4.08
CA ILE A 96 5.48 -6.94 4.33
C ILE A 96 4.24 -7.41 5.10
N LEU A 97 3.81 -8.65 4.85
CA LEU A 97 2.62 -9.26 5.44
C LEU A 97 2.94 -10.44 6.37
N ASP A 98 4.21 -10.65 6.70
CA ASP A 98 4.64 -11.68 7.65
C ASP A 98 4.46 -11.15 9.09
N ASP A 99 3.72 -11.90 9.91
CA ASP A 99 3.54 -11.64 11.34
C ASP A 99 3.11 -10.21 11.71
N VAL A 100 2.37 -9.54 10.81
CA VAL A 100 1.88 -8.18 11.04
C VAL A 100 0.91 -8.17 12.21
N LYS A 101 1.16 -7.31 13.19
CA LYS A 101 0.27 -7.10 14.33
C LYS A 101 -0.62 -5.88 14.08
N VAL A 102 -1.92 -6.07 14.09
CA VAL A 102 -2.91 -4.99 14.02
C VAL A 102 -3.22 -4.51 15.42
N SER A 103 -2.80 -3.28 15.73
CA SER A 103 -2.97 -2.69 17.07
C SER A 103 -4.29 -1.94 17.23
N LYS A 104 -4.72 -1.21 16.19
CA LYS A 104 -5.93 -0.39 16.21
C LYS A 104 -6.55 -0.35 14.83
N VAL A 105 -7.87 -0.43 14.78
CA VAL A 105 -8.67 -0.12 13.59
C VAL A 105 -9.91 0.64 14.04
N ARG A 106 -10.24 1.73 13.36
CA ARG A 106 -11.46 2.51 13.58
C ARG A 106 -12.01 2.93 12.23
N PHE A 107 -13.31 2.77 12.04
CA PHE A 107 -13.98 3.33 10.87
C PHE A 107 -15.06 4.31 11.31
N ASP A 108 -14.83 5.59 10.99
CA ASP A 108 -15.82 6.65 11.11
C ASP A 108 -16.72 6.60 9.88
N TYR A 109 -17.90 5.99 10.03
CA TYR A 109 -18.84 5.78 8.92
C TYR A 109 -19.49 7.07 8.42
N ASP A 110 -19.66 8.06 9.30
CA ASP A 110 -20.31 9.32 8.94
C ASP A 110 -19.37 10.20 8.11
N ASN A 111 -18.08 10.26 8.51
CA ASN A 111 -17.06 11.00 7.79
C ASN A 111 -16.34 10.16 6.71
N LEU A 112 -16.62 8.85 6.65
CA LEU A 112 -15.99 7.88 5.74
C LEU A 112 -14.46 7.87 5.86
N VAL A 113 -13.97 7.86 7.10
CA VAL A 113 -12.54 7.83 7.43
C VAL A 113 -12.19 6.53 8.15
N LEU A 114 -11.31 5.74 7.55
CA LEU A 114 -10.71 4.56 8.16
C LEU A 114 -9.33 4.90 8.70
N GLU A 115 -9.09 4.54 9.95
CA GLU A 115 -7.78 4.66 10.60
C GLU A 115 -7.33 3.27 11.05
N ALA A 116 -6.07 2.93 10.79
CA ALA A 116 -5.48 1.70 11.26
C ALA A 116 -4.02 1.91 11.67
N THR A 117 -3.59 1.20 12.72
CA THR A 117 -2.19 1.15 13.13
C THR A 117 -1.72 -0.29 13.16
N THR A 118 -0.71 -0.61 12.36
CA THR A 118 -0.10 -1.95 12.30
C THR A 118 1.37 -1.90 12.67
N ILE A 119 1.92 -3.05 13.07
CA ILE A 119 3.34 -3.25 13.32
C ILE A 119 3.80 -4.43 12.48
N THR A 120 4.72 -4.20 11.55
CA THR A 120 5.37 -5.25 10.76
C THR A 120 6.75 -5.52 11.35
N PRO A 121 7.05 -6.74 11.82
CA PRO A 121 8.32 -7.03 12.49
C PRO A 121 9.55 -6.77 11.61
N VAL A 122 9.45 -7.09 10.32
CA VAL A 122 10.55 -6.88 9.37
C VAL A 122 10.03 -6.66 7.96
N VAL A 123 10.64 -5.72 7.24
CA VAL A 123 10.45 -5.52 5.80
C VAL A 123 11.82 -5.62 5.14
N LEU A 124 11.95 -6.49 4.14
CA LEU A 124 13.22 -6.71 3.44
C LEU A 124 13.09 -6.25 2.00
N ALA A 125 13.95 -5.34 1.57
CA ALA A 125 13.99 -4.86 0.19
C ALA A 125 15.34 -5.21 -0.46
N LYS A 126 15.28 -5.76 -1.67
CA LYS A 126 16.43 -5.99 -2.54
C LYS A 126 16.18 -5.30 -3.87
N SER A 127 17.18 -4.60 -4.39
CA SER A 127 17.03 -3.83 -5.63
C SER A 127 18.37 -3.60 -6.31
N LYS A 128 18.35 -3.29 -7.60
CA LYS A 128 19.44 -2.54 -8.22
C LYS A 128 19.27 -1.06 -7.91
N TYR A 129 20.36 -0.32 -7.74
CA TYR A 129 20.30 1.11 -7.46
C TYR A 129 21.28 1.90 -8.33
N SER A 130 20.99 3.18 -8.48
CA SER A 130 21.91 4.23 -8.89
C SER A 130 21.70 5.43 -7.97
N VAL A 131 22.80 5.99 -7.45
CA VAL A 131 22.77 7.17 -6.60
C VAL A 131 23.79 8.20 -7.06
N GLY A 132 23.40 9.46 -7.01
CA GLY A 132 24.31 10.60 -7.06
C GLY A 132 23.85 11.70 -6.11
N GLY A 133 24.78 12.36 -5.43
CA GLY A 133 24.47 13.49 -4.56
C GLY A 133 25.31 13.51 -3.29
N ARG A 134 24.66 13.76 -2.16
CA ARG A 134 25.31 13.82 -0.84
C ARG A 134 24.43 13.22 0.26
N VAL A 135 25.07 12.52 1.20
CA VAL A 135 24.50 12.12 2.48
C VAL A 135 25.17 12.96 3.56
N LEU A 136 24.40 13.81 4.25
CA LEU A 136 24.93 14.84 5.14
C LEU A 136 25.94 15.73 4.38
N LEU A 137 27.17 15.84 4.86
CA LEU A 137 28.23 16.62 4.20
C LEU A 137 29.06 15.79 3.22
N LEU A 138 28.78 14.50 3.07
CA LEU A 138 29.63 13.58 2.32
C LEU A 138 29.06 13.31 0.93
N PRO A 139 29.85 13.45 -0.15
CA PRO A 139 29.41 13.09 -1.49
C PRO A 139 29.18 11.58 -1.58
N ILE A 140 28.12 11.17 -2.26
CA ILE A 140 27.83 9.77 -2.56
C ILE A 140 27.61 9.61 -4.07
N ARG A 141 28.19 8.55 -4.62
CA ARG A 141 27.95 8.11 -5.99
C ARG A 141 28.15 6.61 -6.08
N GLY A 142 27.36 5.95 -6.92
CA GLY A 142 27.51 4.54 -7.17
C GLY A 142 26.29 3.94 -7.82
N SER A 143 26.47 2.74 -8.35
CA SER A 143 25.39 1.92 -8.87
C SER A 143 25.73 0.45 -8.69
N GLY A 144 24.76 -0.35 -8.32
CA GLY A 144 25.00 -1.75 -7.96
C GLY A 144 23.78 -2.40 -7.33
N ASP A 145 24.01 -3.46 -6.57
CA ASP A 145 22.97 -4.09 -5.77
C ASP A 145 22.81 -3.37 -4.42
N SER A 146 21.56 -3.36 -3.94
CA SER A 146 21.18 -2.75 -2.67
C SER A 146 20.32 -3.69 -1.84
N VAL A 147 20.53 -3.65 -0.54
CA VAL A 147 19.69 -4.31 0.46
C VAL A 147 19.29 -3.27 1.50
N VAL A 148 17.99 -3.14 1.75
CA VAL A 148 17.45 -2.27 2.81
C VAL A 148 16.50 -3.10 3.67
N ASN A 149 16.76 -3.14 4.97
CA ASN A 149 15.93 -3.83 5.94
C ASN A 149 15.34 -2.82 6.92
N LEU A 150 14.04 -2.87 7.13
CA LEU A 150 13.35 -2.10 8.17
C LEU A 150 12.85 -3.07 9.24
N PHE A 151 13.01 -2.70 10.51
CA PHE A 151 12.59 -3.54 11.65
C PHE A 151 11.58 -2.80 12.51
N ASP A 152 10.61 -3.58 13.02
CA ASP A 152 9.50 -3.12 13.87
C ASP A 152 8.82 -1.87 13.29
N VAL A 153 8.39 -1.97 12.04
CA VAL A 153 7.79 -0.84 11.31
C VAL A 153 6.37 -0.61 11.80
N THR A 154 6.18 0.48 12.52
CA THR A 154 4.83 0.96 12.82
C THR A 154 4.28 1.68 11.59
N THR A 155 3.09 1.30 11.14
CA THR A 155 2.39 1.97 10.04
C THR A 155 1.09 2.57 10.55
N ASP A 156 0.98 3.89 10.50
CA ASP A 156 -0.26 4.62 10.73
C ASP A 156 -0.91 4.93 9.39
N LEU A 157 -2.08 4.36 9.16
CA LEU A 157 -2.84 4.44 7.91
C LEU A 157 -4.12 5.24 8.13
N VAL A 158 -4.36 6.21 7.25
CA VAL A 158 -5.61 6.96 7.16
C VAL A 158 -6.13 6.86 5.73
N ILE A 159 -7.33 6.31 5.55
CA ILE A 159 -8.02 6.25 4.27
C ILE A 159 -9.27 7.12 4.35
N LYS A 160 -9.42 8.04 3.40
CA LYS A 160 -10.63 8.85 3.26
C LYS A 160 -11.35 8.47 1.99
N GLY A 161 -12.65 8.24 2.10
CA GLY A 161 -13.51 7.95 0.95
C GLY A 161 -14.63 8.96 0.78
N LYS A 162 -15.38 8.77 -0.30
CA LYS A 162 -16.63 9.47 -0.59
C LYS A 162 -17.68 8.43 -0.94
N ARG A 163 -18.92 8.67 -0.52
CA ARG A 163 -20.06 7.83 -0.90
C ARG A 163 -20.42 8.05 -2.37
N ILE A 164 -20.59 6.95 -3.09
CA ILE A 164 -21.16 6.96 -4.45
C ILE A 164 -22.30 5.95 -4.51
N THR A 165 -23.50 6.41 -4.84
CA THR A 165 -24.63 5.55 -5.15
C THR A 165 -24.55 5.16 -6.63
N LYS A 166 -24.57 3.86 -6.92
CA LYS A 166 -24.55 3.34 -8.30
C LYS A 166 -25.96 3.05 -8.82
N ALA A 167 -26.05 2.68 -10.10
CA ALA A 167 -27.31 2.38 -10.76
C ALA A 167 -28.09 1.20 -10.14
N ASP A 168 -27.44 0.35 -9.35
CA ASP A 168 -28.08 -0.71 -8.56
C ASP A 168 -28.75 -0.20 -7.27
N GLY A 169 -28.71 1.12 -7.02
CA GLY A 169 -29.27 1.76 -5.84
C GLY A 169 -28.46 1.56 -4.57
N LYS A 170 -27.28 0.93 -4.66
CA LYS A 170 -26.41 0.69 -3.50
C LYS A 170 -25.32 1.74 -3.37
N ASP A 171 -24.91 1.97 -2.13
CA ASP A 171 -23.80 2.85 -1.80
C ASP A 171 -22.46 2.11 -1.81
N TYR A 172 -21.46 2.76 -2.40
CA TYR A 172 -20.08 2.29 -2.50
C TYR A 172 -19.14 3.34 -1.94
N LEU A 173 -17.93 2.91 -1.58
CA LEU A 173 -16.90 3.79 -1.07
C LEU A 173 -15.88 4.10 -2.17
N ASP A 174 -15.85 5.36 -2.63
CA ASP A 174 -14.83 5.84 -3.56
C ASP A 174 -13.65 6.43 -2.80
N ILE A 175 -12.53 5.71 -2.78
CA ILE A 175 -11.33 6.10 -2.05
C ILE A 175 -10.70 7.34 -2.69
N GLN A 176 -10.68 8.45 -1.94
CA GLN A 176 -10.14 9.74 -2.38
C GLN A 176 -8.66 9.87 -2.04
N SER A 177 -8.27 9.44 -0.83
CA SER A 177 -6.90 9.55 -0.33
C SER A 177 -6.52 8.37 0.55
N VAL A 178 -5.25 7.98 0.47
CA VAL A 178 -4.60 6.99 1.33
C VAL A 178 -3.34 7.64 1.83
N ILE A 179 -3.24 7.86 3.14
CA ILE A 179 -2.07 8.43 3.79
C ILE A 179 -1.50 7.36 4.71
N ALA A 180 -0.25 7.01 4.51
CA ALA A 180 0.47 6.02 5.29
C ALA A 180 1.77 6.63 5.83
N LYS A 181 1.90 6.70 7.16
CA LYS A 181 3.14 7.06 7.81
C LYS A 181 3.82 5.79 8.31
N LEU A 182 5.01 5.51 7.80
CA LEU A 182 5.83 4.39 8.25
C LEU A 182 6.85 4.92 9.25
N THR A 183 7.08 4.18 10.33
CA THR A 183 8.03 4.54 11.39
C THR A 183 8.76 3.28 11.83
N PRO A 184 9.92 2.96 11.22
CA PRO A 184 10.77 1.86 11.65
C PRO A 184 11.46 2.18 12.98
N LYS A 185 11.68 1.16 13.81
CA LYS A 185 12.56 1.32 14.99
C LYS A 185 14.03 1.17 14.64
N ARG A 186 14.33 0.55 13.51
CA ARG A 186 15.69 0.35 13.00
C ARG A 186 15.67 0.19 11.49
N MET A 187 16.68 0.72 10.83
CA MET A 187 16.94 0.51 9.41
C MET A 187 18.39 0.05 9.23
N GLU A 188 18.59 -0.95 8.39
CA GLU A 188 19.90 -1.39 7.92
C GLU A 188 19.96 -1.22 6.40
N MET A 189 21.10 -0.77 5.89
CA MET A 189 21.31 -0.55 4.46
C MET A 189 22.67 -1.12 4.05
N LYS A 190 22.70 -1.73 2.87
CA LYS A 190 23.93 -2.13 2.20
C LYS A 190 23.85 -1.75 0.73
N MET A 191 24.81 -0.92 0.30
CA MET A 191 24.94 -0.43 -1.06
C MET A 191 26.27 -0.94 -1.63
N GLU A 192 26.21 -1.83 -2.62
CA GLU A 192 27.39 -2.39 -3.29
C GLU A 192 27.93 -1.43 -4.36
N ASN A 193 29.22 -1.52 -4.67
CA ASN A 193 29.86 -0.76 -5.75
C ASN A 193 29.72 0.78 -5.63
N LEU A 194 29.72 1.31 -4.40
CA LEU A 194 29.90 2.74 -4.16
C LEU A 194 31.30 3.19 -4.62
N PHE A 195 31.41 4.45 -5.05
CA PHE A 195 32.66 5.07 -5.50
C PHE A 195 33.43 4.26 -6.56
N ASN A 196 32.71 3.67 -7.51
CA ASN A 196 33.27 2.81 -8.56
C ASN A 196 34.04 1.59 -8.02
N GLY A 197 33.60 1.06 -6.88
CA GLY A 197 34.15 -0.18 -6.31
C GLY A 197 35.30 0.01 -5.33
N ASP A 198 35.59 1.25 -4.91
CA ASP A 198 36.52 1.50 -3.81
C ASP A 198 35.96 0.91 -2.51
N LYS A 199 36.57 -0.19 -2.06
CA LYS A 199 36.09 -0.95 -0.89
C LYS A 199 36.15 -0.12 0.39
N GLN A 200 37.23 0.63 0.60
CA GLN A 200 37.41 1.39 1.84
C GLN A 200 36.38 2.51 1.95
N LEU A 201 36.17 3.27 0.87
CA LEU A 201 35.18 4.35 0.84
C LEU A 201 33.76 3.78 0.90
N GLY A 202 33.49 2.68 0.19
CA GLY A 202 32.18 2.02 0.20
C GLY A 202 31.79 1.48 1.57
N GLU A 203 32.68 0.79 2.26
CA GLU A 203 32.45 0.29 3.63
C GLU A 203 32.27 1.43 4.62
N THR A 204 33.08 2.49 4.50
CA THR A 204 32.97 3.67 5.35
C THR A 204 31.63 4.36 5.15
N MET A 205 31.18 4.55 3.90
CA MET A 205 29.90 5.18 3.61
C MET A 205 28.72 4.33 4.09
N ASN A 206 28.75 3.01 3.90
CA ASN A 206 27.74 2.11 4.46
C ASN A 206 27.67 2.24 5.99
N ARG A 207 28.82 2.31 6.68
CA ARG A 207 28.85 2.53 8.14
C ARG A 207 28.22 3.86 8.52
N VAL A 208 28.62 4.96 7.86
CA VAL A 208 28.05 6.29 8.11
C VAL A 208 26.53 6.29 7.92
N MET A 209 26.02 5.69 6.85
CA MET A 209 24.57 5.61 6.60
C MET A 209 23.83 4.79 7.67
N ASN A 210 24.41 3.68 8.15
CA ASN A 210 23.80 2.86 9.19
C ASN A 210 23.88 3.50 10.58
N ASP A 211 25.00 4.15 10.93
CA ASP A 211 25.15 4.87 12.19
C ASP A 211 24.18 6.07 12.26
N ASN A 212 23.84 6.65 11.09
CA ASN A 212 22.95 7.80 10.94
C ASN A 212 21.64 7.42 10.23
N TRP A 213 21.17 6.17 10.41
CA TRP A 213 20.02 5.67 9.66
C TRP A 213 18.75 6.50 9.89
N GLN A 214 18.59 7.09 11.07
CA GLN A 214 17.42 7.91 11.40
C GLN A 214 17.37 9.18 10.55
N GLN A 215 18.51 9.87 10.38
CA GLN A 215 18.60 11.04 9.51
C GLN A 215 18.39 10.67 8.05
N VAL A 216 18.99 9.54 7.61
CA VAL A 216 18.78 9.04 6.25
C VAL A 216 17.29 8.75 6.01
N TYR A 217 16.62 8.05 6.94
CA TYR A 217 15.20 7.72 6.84
C TYR A 217 14.30 8.96 6.87
N ALA A 218 14.60 9.94 7.74
CA ALA A 218 13.84 11.17 7.83
C ALA A 218 13.81 11.94 6.51
N GLU A 219 14.92 11.88 5.75
CA GLU A 219 14.98 12.44 4.41
C GLU A 219 14.24 11.56 3.40
N VAL A 220 14.70 10.33 3.14
CA VAL A 220 14.23 9.55 1.98
C VAL A 220 12.93 8.78 2.22
N GLY A 221 12.67 8.38 3.47
CA GLY A 221 11.55 7.53 3.87
C GLY A 221 10.18 8.06 3.43
N PRO A 222 9.87 9.37 3.59
CA PRO A 222 8.62 9.97 3.10
C PRO A 222 8.36 9.74 1.60
N SER A 223 9.39 9.84 0.74
CA SER A 223 9.21 9.62 -0.70
C SER A 223 8.91 8.15 -1.03
N PHE A 224 9.54 7.21 -0.33
CA PHE A 224 9.17 5.79 -0.43
C PHE A 224 7.72 5.58 0.01
N ALA A 225 7.33 6.12 1.17
CA ALA A 225 5.97 5.99 1.68
C ALA A 225 4.94 6.54 0.68
N GLN A 226 5.20 7.69 0.06
CA GLN A 226 4.35 8.27 -0.97
C GLN A 226 4.25 7.38 -2.22
N ALA A 227 5.36 6.82 -2.69
CA ALA A 227 5.34 5.92 -3.85
C ALA A 227 4.51 4.66 -3.57
N TYR A 228 4.65 4.05 -2.39
CA TYR A 228 3.81 2.93 -1.99
C TYR A 228 2.33 3.33 -1.85
N GLN A 229 2.02 4.50 -1.27
CA GLN A 229 0.64 5.00 -1.17
C GLN A 229 -0.05 5.03 -2.54
N GLU A 230 0.61 5.57 -3.57
CA GLU A 230 0.05 5.63 -4.93
C GLU A 230 -0.11 4.24 -5.56
N LEU A 231 0.82 3.32 -5.29
CA LEU A 231 0.74 1.94 -5.75
C LEU A 231 -0.49 1.21 -5.16
N PHE A 232 -0.78 1.43 -3.88
CA PHE A 232 -1.90 0.78 -3.19
C PHE A 232 -3.25 1.48 -3.36
N LYS A 233 -3.26 2.78 -3.67
CA LYS A 233 -4.49 3.57 -3.82
C LYS A 233 -5.41 3.03 -4.90
N ARG A 234 -4.88 2.71 -6.08
CA ARG A 234 -5.70 2.22 -7.21
C ARG A 234 -6.37 0.87 -6.91
N PRO A 235 -5.65 -0.17 -6.44
CA PRO A 235 -6.28 -1.42 -6.02
C PRO A 235 -7.28 -1.25 -4.88
N ALA A 236 -6.97 -0.44 -3.86
CA ALA A 236 -7.89 -0.17 -2.77
C ALA A 236 -9.20 0.45 -3.29
N ARG A 237 -9.10 1.48 -4.14
CA ARG A 237 -10.25 2.11 -4.79
C ARG A 237 -11.08 1.10 -5.60
N ALA A 238 -10.43 0.23 -6.38
CA ALA A 238 -11.11 -0.80 -7.17
C ALA A 238 -11.91 -1.78 -6.28
N LEU A 239 -11.32 -2.24 -5.17
CA LEU A 239 -11.98 -3.10 -4.18
C LEU A 239 -13.23 -2.44 -3.59
N PHE A 240 -13.10 -1.22 -3.06
CA PHE A 240 -14.18 -0.51 -2.38
C PHE A 240 -15.28 0.02 -3.33
N LEU A 241 -14.96 0.17 -4.62
CA LEU A 241 -15.96 0.40 -5.66
C LEU A 241 -16.61 -0.90 -6.15
N HIS A 242 -16.05 -2.08 -5.88
CA HIS A 242 -16.64 -3.34 -6.31
C HIS A 242 -17.67 -3.88 -5.31
N VAL A 243 -17.47 -3.64 -4.02
CA VAL A 243 -18.32 -4.14 -2.93
C VAL A 243 -19.11 -2.98 -2.30
N PRO A 244 -20.44 -3.09 -2.14
CA PRO A 244 -21.24 -2.09 -1.44
C PRO A 244 -20.76 -1.86 0.00
N ILE A 245 -20.80 -0.62 0.47
CA ILE A 245 -20.31 -0.28 1.82
C ILE A 245 -21.07 -1.02 2.92
N ASP A 246 -22.38 -1.23 2.76
CA ASP A 246 -23.18 -1.98 3.72
C ASP A 246 -22.93 -3.50 3.67
N ASP A 247 -22.32 -4.03 2.60
CA ASP A 247 -21.84 -5.42 2.57
C ASP A 247 -20.49 -5.56 3.29
N ILE A 248 -19.68 -4.48 3.34
CA ILE A 248 -18.39 -4.40 4.04
C ILE A 248 -18.57 -4.11 5.52
N TYR A 249 -19.42 -3.14 5.85
CA TYR A 249 -19.65 -2.62 7.20
C TYR A 249 -21.16 -2.52 7.48
N PRO A 250 -21.83 -3.69 7.60
CA PRO A 250 -23.28 -3.77 7.72
C PRO A 250 -23.80 -3.16 9.02
N GLN A 251 -25.10 -2.82 9.05
CA GLN A 251 -25.73 -2.40 10.31
C GLN A 251 -25.80 -3.54 11.33
N LYS A 252 -26.13 -4.74 10.86
CA LYS A 252 -26.25 -5.98 11.62
C LYS A 252 -25.74 -7.14 10.73
N LEU A 253 -25.24 -8.22 11.33
CA LEU A 253 -24.72 -9.39 10.59
C LEU A 253 -25.82 -10.27 10.01
#